data_AF-A0A349D2G9-F1
#
_entry.id   AF-A0A349D2G9-F1
#
_cell.length_a   1.000
_cell.length_b   1.000
_cell.length_c   1.000
_cell.angle_alpha   90.00
_cell.angle_beta   90.00
_cell.angle_gamma   90.00
#
_symmetry.space_group_name_H-M   'P 1'
#
loop_
_entity.id
_entity.type
_entity.pdbx_description
1 polymer ?
#
loop_
_entity_poly.entity_id
_entity_poly.type
_entity_poly.pdbx_seq_one_letter_code
_entity_poly.pdbx_strand_id
1 'polypeptide(L)'
;MHRIPTYVPVAGLVVLLSLFTVASAYGRFSAEAGAGPLTVTVVKNKPAIVKPGVKVQYAITVRNTGTQPVKNARAIADAPAGMTYISGTSSCRIEGGVITCTNYRIKARSSKTWKLNFQVPKSTSCPGSISFAARAAADGVAEASAPSVDCAITCPVKKTQKSSRSSSASVAETPSACIPEGGVGRAIPPPGQRCCDGLVSVMRAISAADGMCIATQNGGFVCTKCGRDGRCGAGENSCNCRTDCSAGSTSSRPSCTSEGGIVSEATGLIRCCAGLTSVPNIGRMPNGLCTEIALTSVCVQCGDGQCGTGETACNCPQDCSS
;
A
#
# COMPACT_ATOMS: atom_id res chain seq x y z
N MET A 1 31.75 95.59 10.24
CA MET A 1 30.84 96.15 9.21
C MET A 1 30.12 94.99 8.55
N HIS A 2 28.77 95.02 8.54
CA HIS A 2 27.86 94.30 7.62
C HIS A 2 27.88 92.75 7.65
N ARG A 3 26.79 91.99 7.62
CA ARG A 3 25.34 92.22 7.55
C ARG A 3 24.66 90.83 7.77
N ILE A 4 23.53 90.85 8.49
CA ILE A 4 22.30 90.04 8.32
C ILE A 4 22.27 88.54 8.73
N PRO A 5 21.29 88.14 9.58
CA PRO A 5 20.86 86.77 9.84
C PRO A 5 19.61 86.38 9.02
N THR A 6 19.51 85.12 8.61
CA THR A 6 18.30 84.42 8.09
C THR A 6 18.64 82.92 8.13
N TYR A 7 17.77 81.92 8.34
CA TYR A 7 16.36 81.75 8.69
C TYR A 7 16.22 80.23 9.00
N VAL A 8 15.43 79.85 10.00
CA VAL A 8 15.17 78.43 10.38
C VAL A 8 14.11 77.84 9.45
N PRO A 9 14.19 76.54 9.11
CA PRO A 9 13.04 75.70 9.42
C PRO A 9 13.42 74.34 10.02
N VAL A 10 12.62 73.94 11.01
CA VAL A 10 12.55 72.60 11.60
C VAL A 10 11.88 71.66 10.59
N ALA A 11 12.51 70.54 10.25
CA ALA A 11 11.81 69.37 9.70
C ALA A 11 12.66 68.10 9.80
N GLY A 12 12.09 67.06 10.42
CA GLY A 12 12.27 65.68 9.97
C GLY A 12 13.50 64.94 10.49
N LEU A 13 13.33 64.30 11.64
CA LEU A 13 14.13 63.16 12.09
C LEU A 13 14.01 62.03 11.05
N VAL A 14 15.02 61.86 10.18
CA VAL A 14 15.13 60.68 9.31
C VAL A 14 16.00 59.64 10.03
N VAL A 15 15.33 58.64 10.60
CA VAL A 15 15.97 57.44 11.13
C VAL A 15 16.56 56.67 9.93
N LEU A 16 17.88 56.75 9.78
CA LEU A 16 18.64 55.91 8.86
C LEU A 16 18.66 54.47 9.41
N LEU A 17 17.64 53.68 9.07
CA LEU A 17 17.67 52.23 9.22
C LEU A 17 18.67 51.67 8.20
N SER A 18 19.83 51.29 8.70
CA SER A 18 20.86 50.53 7.99
C SER A 18 20.27 49.25 7.38
N LEU A 19 20.11 49.24 6.06
CA LEU A 19 19.82 48.04 5.28
C LEU A 19 21.07 47.14 5.27
N PHE A 20 21.24 46.34 6.33
CA PHE A 20 22.03 45.14 6.22
C PHE A 20 21.26 44.17 5.33
N THR A 21 21.75 44.00 4.09
CA THR A 21 21.35 42.91 3.23
C THR A 21 21.66 41.61 3.94
N VAL A 22 20.63 40.95 4.47
CA VAL A 22 20.71 39.54 4.82
C VAL A 22 20.82 38.82 3.48
N ALA A 23 22.05 38.57 3.02
CA ALA A 23 22.28 37.61 1.97
C ALA A 23 21.78 36.28 2.49
N SER A 24 20.54 35.93 2.13
CA SER A 24 20.02 34.59 2.36
C SER A 24 21.04 33.62 1.79
N ALA A 25 21.72 32.92 2.67
CA ALA A 25 22.39 31.68 2.35
C ALA A 25 21.29 30.67 1.97
N TYR A 26 20.66 30.86 0.81
CA TYR A 26 20.13 29.74 0.06
C TYR A 26 21.37 28.96 -0.34
N GLY A 27 21.77 28.04 0.54
CA GLY A 27 22.69 26.99 0.17
C GLY A 27 22.18 26.47 -1.17
N ARG A 28 23.00 26.60 -2.21
CA ARG A 28 22.77 25.86 -3.43
C ARG A 28 22.69 24.40 -2.97
N PHE A 29 21.49 23.84 -2.91
CA PHE A 29 21.33 22.40 -2.96
C PHE A 29 21.69 22.05 -4.41
N SER A 30 23.00 22.10 -4.70
CA SER A 30 23.57 21.22 -5.68
C SER A 30 23.13 19.85 -5.19
N ALA A 31 22.13 19.26 -5.85
CA ALA A 31 21.94 17.82 -5.76
C ALA A 31 23.28 17.26 -6.20
N GLU A 32 24.16 16.98 -5.23
CA GLU A 32 25.41 16.32 -5.47
C GLU A 32 25.03 15.11 -6.29
N ALA A 33 25.70 14.91 -7.42
CA ALA A 33 25.49 13.75 -8.26
C ALA A 33 25.92 12.55 -7.41
N GLY A 34 25.07 12.06 -6.53
CA GLY A 34 25.30 10.91 -5.70
C GLY A 34 24.86 9.66 -6.44
N ALA A 35 25.28 8.51 -5.93
CA ALA A 35 24.57 7.27 -6.22
C ALA A 35 23.09 7.49 -5.88
N GLY A 36 22.23 7.46 -6.91
CA GLY A 36 20.80 7.70 -6.72
C GLY A 36 20.09 6.47 -6.16
N PRO A 37 18.80 6.61 -5.80
CA PRO A 37 18.08 5.54 -5.12
C PRO A 37 17.99 4.27 -5.96
N LEU A 38 17.96 3.13 -5.29
CA LEU A 38 17.67 1.85 -5.90
C LEU A 38 16.16 1.66 -6.01
N THR A 39 15.71 1.00 -7.07
CA THR A 39 14.36 0.41 -7.13
C THR A 39 14.48 -1.09 -7.33
N VAL A 40 13.67 -1.86 -6.62
CA VAL A 40 13.67 -3.32 -6.68
C VAL A 40 12.33 -3.80 -7.23
N THR A 41 12.38 -4.77 -8.14
CA THR A 41 11.20 -5.42 -8.69
C THR A 41 11.38 -6.92 -8.61
N VAL A 42 10.35 -7.62 -8.15
CA VAL A 42 10.27 -9.07 -8.16
C VAL A 42 9.20 -9.48 -9.15
N VAL A 43 9.52 -10.45 -10.00
CA VAL A 43 8.56 -11.04 -10.94
C VAL A 43 8.61 -12.55 -10.82
N LYS A 44 7.44 -13.17 -10.67
CA LYS A 44 7.27 -14.62 -10.82
C LYS A 44 7.04 -14.94 -12.30
N ASN A 45 7.86 -15.83 -12.86
CA ASN A 45 7.67 -16.27 -14.24
C ASN A 45 6.46 -17.22 -14.35
N LYS A 46 5.80 -17.20 -15.52
CA LYS A 46 4.61 -18.01 -15.79
C LYS A 46 4.85 -19.50 -15.48
N PRO A 47 3.83 -20.23 -15.01
CA PRO A 47 2.43 -19.81 -14.83
C PRO A 47 2.14 -19.09 -13.49
N ALA A 48 1.13 -18.21 -13.49
CA ALA A 48 0.68 -17.50 -12.29
C ALA A 48 0.18 -18.46 -11.20
N ILE A 49 -0.48 -19.55 -11.61
CA ILE A 49 -0.97 -20.62 -10.75
C ILE A 49 -0.10 -21.87 -10.96
N VAL A 50 0.35 -22.48 -9.87
CA VAL A 50 1.25 -23.65 -9.92
C VAL A 50 0.60 -24.85 -9.22
N LYS A 51 0.99 -26.05 -9.63
CA LYS A 51 0.58 -27.30 -8.96
C LYS A 51 1.70 -27.78 -8.03
N PRO A 52 1.41 -28.59 -7.01
CA PRO A 52 2.44 -29.30 -6.25
C PRO A 52 3.39 -30.06 -7.19
N GLY A 53 4.70 -30.01 -6.90
CA GLY A 53 5.72 -30.64 -7.76
C GLY A 53 6.20 -29.78 -8.95
N VAL A 54 5.70 -28.56 -9.14
CA VAL A 54 6.18 -27.66 -10.21
C VAL A 54 7.35 -26.78 -9.74
N LYS A 55 8.27 -26.50 -10.66
CA LYS A 55 9.36 -25.53 -10.46
C LYS A 55 8.87 -24.10 -10.70
N VAL A 56 9.23 -23.19 -9.80
CA VAL A 56 8.89 -21.77 -9.88
C VAL A 56 10.15 -20.95 -9.99
N GLN A 57 10.18 -20.01 -10.93
CA GLN A 57 11.29 -19.08 -11.09
C GLN A 57 10.85 -17.67 -10.70
N TYR A 58 11.62 -17.05 -9.81
CA TYR A 58 11.52 -15.63 -9.49
C TYR A 58 12.70 -14.87 -10.12
N ALA A 59 12.42 -13.70 -10.67
CA ALA A 59 13.41 -12.76 -11.17
C ALA A 59 13.42 -11.51 -10.28
N ILE A 60 14.55 -11.25 -9.63
CA ILE A 60 14.78 -10.02 -8.86
C ILE A 60 15.54 -9.05 -9.76
N THR A 61 15.00 -7.87 -9.98
CA THR A 61 15.65 -6.80 -10.74
C THR A 61 15.93 -5.61 -9.83
N VAL A 62 17.19 -5.21 -9.74
CA VAL A 62 17.62 -4.01 -9.03
C VAL A 62 18.05 -2.99 -10.06
N ARG A 63 17.44 -1.81 -10.02
CA ARG A 63 17.75 -0.70 -10.92
C ARG A 63 18.36 0.46 -10.14
N ASN A 64 19.49 0.96 -10.64
CA ASN A 64 20.07 2.20 -10.18
C ASN A 64 19.40 3.36 -10.91
N THR A 65 18.63 4.18 -10.19
CA THR A 65 17.97 5.34 -10.77
C THR A 65 18.83 6.61 -10.72
N GLY A 66 20.01 6.56 -10.12
CA GLY A 66 20.96 7.66 -10.09
C GLY A 66 21.70 7.93 -11.38
N THR A 67 22.43 9.04 -11.37
CA THR A 67 23.34 9.47 -12.43
C THR A 67 24.76 8.94 -12.25
N GLN A 68 25.09 8.38 -11.08
CA GLN A 68 26.36 7.71 -10.81
C GLN A 68 26.22 6.19 -10.67
N PRO A 69 27.26 5.40 -10.98
CA PRO A 69 27.26 3.96 -10.76
C PRO A 69 27.27 3.61 -9.27
N VAL A 70 26.54 2.56 -8.89
CA VAL A 70 26.57 1.98 -7.53
C VAL A 70 27.54 0.81 -7.46
N LYS A 71 28.27 0.71 -6.35
CA LYS A 71 29.22 -0.37 -6.06
C LYS A 71 28.63 -1.34 -5.04
N ASN A 72 29.12 -2.57 -5.04
CA ASN A 72 28.73 -3.62 -4.10
C ASN A 72 27.21 -3.79 -3.99
N ALA A 73 26.50 -3.63 -5.11
CA ALA A 73 25.06 -3.85 -5.14
C ALA A 73 24.77 -5.33 -4.88
N ARG A 74 23.84 -5.58 -3.96
CA ARG A 74 23.38 -6.92 -3.59
C ARG A 74 21.86 -6.98 -3.53
N ALA A 75 21.32 -8.11 -3.94
CA ALA A 75 19.93 -8.48 -3.68
C ALA A 75 19.89 -9.53 -2.56
N ILE A 76 18.99 -9.33 -1.61
CA ILE A 76 18.79 -10.20 -0.45
C ILE A 76 17.32 -10.63 -0.46
N ALA A 77 17.07 -11.93 -0.32
CA ALA A 77 15.72 -12.48 -0.23
C ALA A 77 15.70 -13.68 0.70
N ASP A 78 14.59 -13.88 1.40
CA ASP A 78 14.38 -15.09 2.19
C ASP A 78 13.75 -16.17 1.29
N ALA A 79 14.22 -17.41 1.42
CA ALA A 79 13.61 -18.53 0.70
C ALA A 79 12.14 -18.65 1.13
N PRO A 80 11.17 -18.73 0.18
CA PRO A 80 9.77 -18.84 0.55
C PRO A 80 9.51 -20.05 1.44
N ALA A 81 8.73 -19.85 2.50
CA ALA A 81 8.33 -20.93 3.39
C ALA A 81 7.62 -22.04 2.60
N GLY A 82 8.01 -23.29 2.86
CA GLY A 82 7.44 -24.46 2.19
C GLY A 82 7.95 -24.69 0.75
N MET A 83 8.93 -23.93 0.26
CA MET A 83 9.62 -24.23 -1.01
C MET A 83 11.03 -24.76 -0.79
N THR A 84 11.52 -25.58 -1.71
CA THR A 84 12.93 -26.01 -1.74
C THR A 84 13.71 -25.18 -2.75
N TYR A 85 14.81 -24.56 -2.35
CA TYR A 85 15.71 -23.87 -3.27
C TYR A 85 16.42 -24.88 -4.18
N ILE A 86 16.39 -24.66 -5.49
CA ILE A 86 17.06 -25.51 -6.48
C ILE A 86 18.37 -24.86 -6.92
N SER A 87 18.29 -23.61 -7.40
CA SER A 87 19.43 -22.91 -7.99
C SER A 87 19.14 -21.42 -8.11
N GLY A 88 20.21 -20.65 -8.28
CA GLY A 88 20.14 -19.23 -8.60
C GLY A 88 21.10 -18.88 -9.72
N THR A 89 21.11 -17.60 -10.10
CA THR A 89 22.21 -17.03 -10.88
C THR A 89 23.52 -17.29 -10.15
N SER A 90 24.62 -17.54 -10.85
CA SER A 90 25.90 -17.96 -10.26
C SER A 90 26.47 -17.04 -9.16
N SER A 91 26.06 -15.76 -9.14
CA SER A 91 26.43 -14.80 -8.10
C SER A 91 25.54 -14.82 -6.85
N CYS A 92 24.58 -15.75 -6.78
CA CYS A 92 23.68 -15.95 -5.65
C CYS A 92 24.09 -17.18 -4.83
N ARG A 93 24.12 -17.03 -3.51
CA ARG A 93 24.32 -18.11 -2.54
C ARG A 93 23.15 -18.17 -1.58
N ILE A 94 22.87 -19.36 -1.04
CA ILE A 94 21.86 -19.57 0.00
C ILE A 94 22.53 -20.13 1.26
N GLU A 95 22.30 -19.48 2.39
CA GLU A 95 22.83 -19.89 3.70
C GLU A 95 21.75 -19.62 4.76
N GLY A 96 21.41 -20.63 5.57
CA GLY A 96 20.38 -20.48 6.61
C GLY A 96 18.98 -20.08 6.09
N GLY A 97 18.66 -20.37 4.82
CA GLY A 97 17.42 -19.95 4.18
C GLY A 97 17.43 -18.52 3.62
N VAL A 98 18.52 -17.76 3.81
CA VAL A 98 18.71 -16.41 3.25
C VAL A 98 19.51 -16.50 1.96
N ILE A 99 18.95 -15.94 0.89
CA ILE A 99 19.57 -15.87 -0.43
C ILE A 99 20.21 -14.50 -0.61
N THR A 100 21.50 -14.50 -0.93
CA THR A 100 22.29 -13.29 -1.10
C THR A 100 23.00 -13.32 -2.44
N CYS A 101 22.60 -12.41 -3.34
CA CYS A 101 23.18 -12.22 -4.67
C CYS A 101 24.08 -10.97 -4.67
N THR A 102 25.40 -11.12 -4.75
CA THR A 102 26.34 -10.03 -4.41
C THR A 102 27.24 -9.56 -5.55
N ASN A 103 28.04 -8.54 -5.23
CA ASN A 103 29.24 -8.08 -5.93
C ASN A 103 28.98 -7.59 -7.36
N TYR A 104 27.87 -6.87 -7.54
CA TYR A 104 27.57 -6.26 -8.81
C TYR A 104 27.74 -4.74 -8.78
N ARG A 105 28.42 -4.22 -9.80
CA ARG A 105 28.46 -2.78 -10.09
C ARG A 105 27.33 -2.46 -11.06
N ILE A 106 26.33 -1.69 -10.64
CA ILE A 106 25.24 -1.27 -11.53
C ILE A 106 25.56 0.13 -12.05
N LYS A 107 25.75 0.26 -13.36
CA LYS A 107 25.96 1.55 -14.03
C LYS A 107 24.79 2.52 -13.76
N ALA A 108 25.04 3.81 -13.94
CA ALA A 108 23.98 4.82 -13.88
C ALA A 108 22.80 4.44 -14.79
N ARG A 109 21.58 4.68 -14.31
CA ARG A 109 20.32 4.42 -15.02
C ARG A 109 20.11 2.98 -15.54
N SER A 110 20.92 2.02 -15.07
CA SER A 110 20.93 0.63 -15.55
C SER A 110 20.35 -0.34 -14.51
N SER A 111 20.11 -1.58 -14.92
CA SER A 111 19.53 -2.63 -14.08
C SER A 111 20.37 -3.90 -14.08
N LYS A 112 20.27 -4.67 -13.00
CA LYS A 112 20.76 -6.04 -12.89
C LYS A 112 19.63 -6.97 -12.47
N THR A 113 19.52 -8.11 -13.15
CA THR A 113 18.52 -9.13 -12.83
C THR A 113 19.21 -10.43 -12.39
N TRP A 114 18.68 -11.03 -11.32
CA TRP A 114 19.02 -12.37 -10.84
C TRP A 114 17.80 -13.26 -10.88
N LYS A 115 17.99 -14.50 -11.35
CA LYS A 115 16.96 -15.53 -11.40
C LYS A 115 17.19 -16.56 -10.28
N LEU A 116 16.12 -16.92 -9.58
CA LEU A 116 16.10 -17.91 -8.51
C LEU A 116 15.04 -18.97 -8.82
N ASN A 117 15.40 -20.25 -8.72
CA ASN A 117 14.53 -21.37 -9.01
C ASN A 117 14.23 -22.14 -7.72
N PHE A 118 12.95 -22.40 -7.50
CA PHE A 118 12.43 -23.13 -6.35
C PHE A 118 11.55 -24.29 -6.80
N GLN A 119 11.47 -25.32 -5.97
CA GLN A 119 10.58 -26.46 -6.13
C GLN A 119 9.40 -26.29 -5.17
N VAL A 120 8.17 -26.36 -5.70
CA VAL A 120 6.99 -26.60 -4.86
C VAL A 120 6.99 -28.09 -4.47
N PRO A 121 7.02 -28.45 -3.18
CA PRO A 121 6.94 -29.85 -2.76
C PRO A 121 5.68 -30.53 -3.28
N LYS A 122 5.77 -31.83 -3.60
CA LYS A 122 4.58 -32.62 -4.01
C LYS A 122 3.55 -32.78 -2.88
N SER A 123 3.99 -32.66 -1.63
CA SER A 123 3.16 -32.73 -0.42
C SER A 123 2.42 -31.43 -0.09
N THR A 124 2.61 -30.38 -0.89
CA THR A 124 1.96 -29.08 -0.63
C THR A 124 0.44 -29.22 -0.70
N SER A 125 -0.25 -28.80 0.37
CA SER A 125 -1.72 -28.77 0.41
C SER A 125 -2.29 -27.72 -0.54
N CYS A 126 -3.46 -28.01 -1.12
CA CYS A 126 -4.18 -27.11 -2.00
C CYS A 126 -5.61 -26.86 -1.48
N PRO A 127 -6.20 -25.67 -1.71
CA PRO A 127 -5.56 -24.48 -2.28
C PRO A 127 -4.56 -23.85 -1.29
N GLY A 128 -3.59 -23.10 -1.79
CA GLY A 128 -2.60 -22.41 -0.97
C GLY A 128 -1.98 -21.20 -1.67
N SER A 129 -1.23 -20.39 -0.93
CA SER A 129 -0.44 -19.29 -1.48
C SER A 129 0.92 -19.24 -0.79
N ILE A 130 1.98 -18.99 -1.58
CA ILE A 130 3.34 -18.79 -1.09
C ILE A 130 3.80 -17.41 -1.51
N SER A 131 4.29 -16.60 -0.58
CA SER A 131 4.77 -15.24 -0.88
C SER A 131 6.29 -15.18 -1.01
N PHE A 132 6.78 -14.30 -1.89
CA PHE A 132 8.20 -14.05 -2.08
C PHE A 132 8.49 -12.56 -2.18
N ALA A 133 9.46 -12.06 -1.40
CA ALA A 133 9.89 -10.67 -1.42
C ALA A 133 11.42 -10.61 -1.48
N ALA A 134 11.93 -9.47 -1.95
CA ALA A 134 13.37 -9.21 -2.01
C ALA A 134 13.66 -7.76 -1.68
N ARG A 135 14.84 -7.52 -1.11
CA ARG A 135 15.41 -6.20 -0.84
C ARG A 135 16.77 -6.07 -1.52
N ALA A 136 17.23 -4.84 -1.68
CA ALA A 136 18.51 -4.55 -2.29
C ALA A 136 19.24 -3.42 -1.58
N ALA A 137 20.55 -3.51 -1.66
CA ALA A 137 21.47 -2.64 -0.96
C ALA A 137 22.68 -2.34 -1.83
N ALA A 138 23.33 -1.20 -1.59
CA ALA A 138 24.63 -0.85 -2.17
C ALA A 138 25.38 0.10 -1.24
N ASP A 139 26.68 0.29 -1.47
CA ASP A 139 27.49 1.17 -0.64
C ASP A 139 27.02 2.62 -0.75
N GLY A 140 26.74 3.25 0.38
CA GLY A 140 26.31 4.65 0.44
C GLY A 140 24.93 4.90 -0.17
N VAL A 141 24.12 3.86 -0.40
CA VAL A 141 22.75 3.98 -0.91
C VAL A 141 21.78 3.36 0.07
N ALA A 142 20.67 4.05 0.34
CA ALA A 142 19.59 3.52 1.16
C ALA A 142 19.07 2.17 0.60
N GLU A 143 18.75 1.26 1.51
CA GLU A 143 18.12 -0.02 1.16
C GLU A 143 16.78 0.22 0.46
N ALA A 144 16.46 -0.63 -0.51
CA ALA A 144 15.19 -0.61 -1.23
C ALA A 144 14.55 -2.00 -1.20
N SER A 145 13.22 -2.05 -1.14
CA SER A 145 12.46 -3.30 -1.06
C SER A 145 11.44 -3.38 -2.19
N ALA A 146 11.21 -4.59 -2.69
CA ALA A 146 10.10 -4.87 -3.61
C ALA A 146 8.84 -5.26 -2.81
N PRO A 147 7.64 -4.99 -3.35
CA PRO A 147 6.43 -5.63 -2.85
C PRO A 147 6.54 -7.15 -2.98
N SER A 148 5.82 -7.87 -2.11
CA SER A 148 5.77 -9.32 -2.16
C SER A 148 4.98 -9.80 -3.38
N VAL A 149 5.43 -10.91 -3.96
CA VAL A 149 4.78 -11.57 -5.09
C VAL A 149 4.26 -12.92 -4.65
N ASP A 150 2.95 -13.12 -4.80
CA ASP A 150 2.28 -14.34 -4.39
C ASP A 150 2.27 -15.41 -5.48
N CYS A 151 2.36 -16.65 -5.04
CA CYS A 151 2.34 -17.85 -5.84
C CYS A 151 1.15 -18.70 -5.41
N ALA A 152 0.04 -18.57 -6.13
CA ALA A 152 -1.15 -19.38 -5.90
C ALA A 152 -0.91 -20.85 -6.30
N ILE A 153 -1.30 -21.75 -5.41
CA ILE A 153 -1.16 -23.19 -5.55
C ILE A 153 -2.55 -23.80 -5.65
N THR A 154 -2.82 -24.49 -6.76
CA THR A 154 -4.08 -25.22 -6.95
C THR A 154 -3.80 -26.66 -7.33
N CYS A 155 -4.71 -27.54 -6.90
CA CYS A 155 -4.71 -28.93 -7.30
C CYS A 155 -5.86 -29.14 -8.31
N PRO A 156 -5.69 -30.02 -9.30
CA PRO A 156 -6.84 -30.46 -10.07
C PRO A 156 -7.85 -31.07 -9.10
N VAL A 157 -9.07 -30.52 -9.08
CA VAL A 157 -10.18 -31.16 -8.38
C VAL A 157 -10.29 -32.55 -8.98
N LYS A 158 -10.11 -33.61 -8.17
CA LYS A 158 -10.53 -34.94 -8.61
C LYS A 158 -11.99 -34.79 -8.99
N LYS A 159 -12.34 -34.98 -10.26
CA LYS A 159 -13.74 -35.06 -10.68
C LYS A 159 -14.36 -36.12 -9.78
N THR A 160 -15.24 -35.73 -8.87
CA THR A 160 -16.13 -36.68 -8.21
C THR A 160 -16.86 -37.37 -9.33
N GLN A 161 -16.48 -38.62 -9.63
CA GLN A 161 -17.37 -39.48 -10.39
C GLN A 161 -18.68 -39.45 -9.64
N LYS A 162 -19.75 -39.09 -10.34
CA LYS A 162 -21.12 -39.24 -9.87
C LYS A 162 -21.29 -40.74 -9.61
N SER A 163 -20.96 -41.18 -8.40
CA SER A 163 -21.12 -42.56 -7.99
C SER A 163 -22.61 -42.80 -7.89
N SER A 164 -23.12 -43.48 -8.90
CA SER A 164 -24.33 -44.27 -8.79
C SER A 164 -24.27 -45.07 -7.48
N ARG A 165 -25.38 -45.04 -6.74
CA ARG A 165 -25.70 -45.91 -5.61
C ARG A 165 -25.19 -47.34 -5.86
N SER A 166 -24.44 -47.92 -4.92
CA SER A 166 -24.89 -49.07 -4.12
C SER A 166 -23.87 -49.52 -3.06
N SER A 167 -24.37 -49.59 -1.82
CA SER A 167 -24.09 -50.58 -0.77
C SER A 167 -22.74 -50.61 -0.02
N SER A 168 -22.81 -50.08 1.19
CA SER A 168 -22.49 -50.78 2.46
C SER A 168 -21.04 -51.09 2.82
N ALA A 169 -20.44 -50.20 3.60
CA ALA A 169 -19.68 -50.57 4.80
C ALA A 169 -19.79 -49.41 5.81
N SER A 170 -20.56 -49.64 6.86
CA SER A 170 -20.81 -48.72 7.97
C SER A 170 -19.54 -48.49 8.77
N VAL A 171 -18.87 -47.36 8.55
CA VAL A 171 -18.11 -46.69 9.61
C VAL A 171 -19.05 -45.62 10.15
N ALA A 172 -19.37 -45.68 11.44
CA ALA A 172 -20.26 -44.75 12.10
C ALA A 172 -19.75 -43.31 11.92
N GLU A 173 -20.32 -42.60 10.95
CA GLU A 173 -20.14 -41.16 10.80
C GLU A 173 -21.01 -40.53 11.88
N THR A 174 -20.40 -40.19 13.02
CA THR A 174 -21.02 -39.26 13.96
C THR A 174 -21.45 -38.03 13.16
N PRO A 175 -22.73 -37.62 13.17
CA PRO A 175 -23.17 -36.44 12.43
C PRO A 175 -22.36 -35.26 12.95
N SER A 176 -21.50 -34.71 12.10
CA SER A 176 -20.79 -33.48 12.41
C SER A 176 -21.85 -32.40 12.53
N ALA A 177 -22.33 -32.15 13.75
CA ALA A 177 -23.18 -31.02 14.06
C ALA A 177 -22.51 -29.77 13.46
N CYS A 178 -23.28 -28.99 12.70
CA CYS A 178 -22.81 -27.75 12.15
C CYS A 178 -22.31 -26.82 13.26
N ILE A 179 -21.37 -25.93 12.94
CA ILE A 179 -20.83 -24.98 13.92
C ILE A 179 -21.89 -23.86 14.13
N PRO A 180 -22.42 -23.69 15.36
CA PRO A 180 -23.40 -22.64 15.66
C PRO A 180 -22.76 -21.24 15.65
N GLU A 181 -23.60 -20.20 15.76
CA GLU A 181 -23.14 -18.81 15.82
C GLU A 181 -22.15 -18.59 16.98
N GLY A 182 -21.07 -17.85 16.73
CA GLY A 182 -19.95 -17.67 17.66
C GLY A 182 -18.99 -18.86 17.74
N GLY A 183 -19.32 -20.01 17.14
CA GLY A 183 -18.47 -21.18 17.10
C GLY A 183 -17.27 -21.02 16.18
N VAL A 184 -16.14 -21.63 16.57
CA VAL A 184 -14.85 -21.51 15.86
C VAL A 184 -14.53 -22.80 15.10
N GLY A 185 -14.22 -22.64 13.81
CA GLY A 185 -13.68 -23.67 12.95
C GLY A 185 -12.16 -23.56 12.78
N ARG A 186 -11.52 -24.68 12.44
CA ARG A 186 -10.09 -24.72 12.11
C ARG A 186 -9.85 -24.12 10.71
N ALA A 187 -8.65 -23.62 10.48
CA ALA A 187 -8.20 -23.10 9.16
C ALA A 187 -8.47 -24.09 8.03
N ILE A 188 -8.28 -25.37 8.34
CA ILE A 188 -8.54 -26.51 7.48
C ILE A 188 -9.57 -27.38 8.20
N PRO A 189 -10.88 -27.17 7.97
CA PRO A 189 -11.92 -27.99 8.58
C PRO A 189 -11.92 -29.41 7.96
N PRO A 190 -12.21 -30.46 8.74
CA PRO A 190 -12.46 -31.79 8.21
C PRO A 190 -13.67 -31.76 7.24
N PRO A 191 -13.76 -32.72 6.29
CA PRO A 191 -14.87 -32.80 5.36
C PRO A 191 -16.22 -32.81 6.08
N GLY A 192 -17.15 -31.93 5.68
CA GLY A 192 -18.49 -31.83 6.27
C GLY A 192 -18.61 -30.83 7.43
N GLN A 193 -17.52 -30.34 8.01
CA GLN A 193 -17.59 -29.29 9.03
C GLN A 193 -17.82 -27.92 8.38
N ARG A 194 -19.01 -27.35 8.63
CA ARG A 194 -19.48 -26.06 8.12
C ARG A 194 -20.26 -25.30 9.18
N CYS A 195 -20.42 -24.00 8.99
CA CYS A 195 -21.37 -23.22 9.78
C CYS A 195 -22.80 -23.74 9.57
N CYS A 196 -23.65 -23.60 10.58
CA CYS A 196 -25.06 -23.91 10.45
C CYS A 196 -25.73 -23.02 9.39
N ASP A 197 -26.85 -23.51 8.83
CA ASP A 197 -27.57 -22.79 7.78
C ASP A 197 -27.93 -21.37 8.22
N GLY A 198 -27.73 -20.40 7.31
CA GLY A 198 -27.95 -18.98 7.58
C GLY A 198 -26.74 -18.23 8.15
N LEU A 199 -25.66 -18.92 8.54
CA LEU A 199 -24.43 -18.31 9.02
C LEU A 199 -23.36 -18.21 7.93
N VAL A 200 -22.46 -17.24 8.05
CA VAL A 200 -21.28 -17.05 7.21
C VAL A 200 -20.00 -17.30 8.00
N SER A 201 -19.01 -17.89 7.34
CA SER A 201 -17.67 -18.07 7.89
C SER A 201 -16.84 -16.80 7.67
N VAL A 202 -16.48 -16.11 8.74
CA VAL A 202 -15.57 -14.95 8.70
C VAL A 202 -14.22 -15.31 9.33
N MET A 203 -13.15 -14.64 8.94
CA MET A 203 -11.82 -14.92 9.47
C MET A 203 -11.75 -14.63 10.97
N ARG A 204 -10.94 -15.35 11.73
CA ARG A 204 -10.65 -14.94 13.11
C ARG A 204 -9.61 -13.84 13.12
N ALA A 205 -10.07 -12.61 13.25
CA ALA A 205 -9.24 -11.43 13.43
C ALA A 205 -9.61 -10.70 14.73
N ILE A 206 -8.62 -10.08 15.36
CA ILE A 206 -8.78 -9.25 16.54
C ILE A 206 -8.18 -7.86 16.29
N SER A 207 -8.67 -6.86 17.00
CA SER A 207 -8.07 -5.53 17.00
C SER A 207 -6.81 -5.55 17.85
N ALA A 208 -5.68 -5.17 17.27
CA ALA A 208 -4.48 -4.80 18.01
C ALA A 208 -4.68 -3.44 18.72
N ALA A 209 -3.75 -3.09 19.60
CA ALA A 209 -3.82 -1.88 20.44
C ALA A 209 -3.80 -0.56 19.64
N ASP A 210 -3.31 -0.61 18.40
CA ASP A 210 -3.28 0.48 17.42
C ASP A 210 -4.51 0.50 16.49
N GLY A 211 -5.50 -0.36 16.74
CA GLY A 211 -6.69 -0.50 15.89
C GLY A 211 -6.46 -1.33 14.62
N MET A 212 -5.26 -1.89 14.43
CA MET A 212 -4.95 -2.74 13.29
C MET A 212 -5.57 -4.13 13.45
N CYS A 213 -6.22 -4.61 12.39
CA CYS A 213 -6.83 -5.93 12.38
C CYS A 213 -5.79 -7.01 12.08
N ILE A 214 -5.50 -7.84 13.06
CA ILE A 214 -4.54 -8.93 12.94
C ILE A 214 -5.26 -10.27 12.94
N ALA A 215 -4.88 -11.16 12.01
CA ALA A 215 -5.36 -12.53 12.01
C ALA A 215 -4.79 -13.28 13.23
N THR A 216 -5.62 -14.05 13.92
CA THR A 216 -5.16 -14.87 15.03
C THR A 216 -4.23 -15.97 14.51
N GLN A 217 -3.11 -16.23 15.21
CA GLN A 217 -2.01 -17.11 14.78
C GLN A 217 -2.44 -18.55 14.45
N ASN A 218 -3.65 -18.97 14.83
CA ASN A 218 -4.20 -20.30 14.57
C ASN A 218 -5.15 -20.37 13.34
N GLY A 219 -5.23 -19.31 12.53
CA GLY A 219 -5.74 -19.34 11.15
C GLY A 219 -7.20 -19.79 10.93
N GLY A 220 -8.05 -19.81 11.96
CA GLY A 220 -9.42 -20.35 11.88
C GLY A 220 -10.47 -19.38 11.33
N PHE A 221 -11.70 -19.87 11.24
CA PHE A 221 -12.89 -19.07 10.96
C PHE A 221 -13.85 -19.09 12.14
N VAL A 222 -14.77 -18.14 12.18
CA VAL A 222 -15.89 -18.09 13.13
C VAL A 222 -17.19 -17.98 12.35
N CYS A 223 -18.22 -18.68 12.81
CA CYS A 223 -19.54 -18.69 12.18
C CYS A 223 -20.40 -17.58 12.76
N THR A 224 -20.85 -16.67 11.91
CA THR A 224 -21.49 -15.40 12.31
C THR A 224 -22.64 -15.03 11.38
N LYS A 225 -23.40 -13.97 11.71
CA LYS A 225 -24.45 -13.41 10.85
C LYS A 225 -23.99 -12.20 10.06
N CYS A 226 -22.68 -11.99 9.96
CA CYS A 226 -22.08 -10.84 9.33
C CYS A 226 -22.70 -10.47 7.97
N GLY A 227 -23.21 -9.24 7.88
CA GLY A 227 -23.88 -8.65 6.73
C GLY A 227 -25.31 -9.16 6.50
N ARG A 228 -25.91 -9.90 7.43
CA ARG A 228 -27.24 -10.51 7.28
C ARG A 228 -28.29 -9.98 8.24
N ASP A 229 -27.92 -9.65 9.47
CA ASP A 229 -28.87 -9.14 10.47
C ASP A 229 -28.57 -7.70 10.93
N GLY A 230 -27.42 -7.14 10.49
CA GLY A 230 -27.04 -5.76 10.74
C GLY A 230 -26.75 -5.47 12.22
N ARG A 231 -26.45 -6.51 13.02
CA ARG A 231 -26.15 -6.40 14.45
C ARG A 231 -24.82 -7.02 14.74
N CYS A 232 -24.01 -6.38 15.58
CA CYS A 232 -22.76 -6.96 16.06
C CYS A 232 -23.03 -8.13 17.02
N GLY A 233 -23.03 -9.34 16.47
CA GLY A 233 -23.48 -10.57 17.14
C GLY A 233 -22.34 -11.44 17.69
N ALA A 234 -22.66 -12.70 18.00
CA ALA A 234 -21.70 -13.60 18.61
C ALA A 234 -20.58 -13.97 17.64
N GLY A 235 -19.33 -13.75 18.04
CA GLY A 235 -18.15 -14.02 17.22
C GLY A 235 -17.80 -12.94 16.21
N GLU A 236 -18.55 -11.83 16.20
CA GLU A 236 -18.30 -10.68 15.34
C GLU A 236 -17.55 -9.58 16.07
N ASN A 237 -16.71 -8.85 15.34
CA ASN A 237 -15.99 -7.68 15.79
C ASN A 237 -15.61 -6.81 14.58
N SER A 238 -15.03 -5.66 14.85
CA SER A 238 -14.63 -4.67 13.84
C SER A 238 -13.62 -5.15 12.80
N CYS A 239 -12.93 -6.26 13.08
CA CYS A 239 -11.89 -6.83 12.24
C CYS A 239 -12.34 -8.01 11.39
N ASN A 240 -13.30 -8.80 11.87
CA ASN A 240 -13.83 -9.92 11.10
C ASN A 240 -15.24 -9.69 10.54
N CYS A 241 -15.96 -8.67 11.03
CA CYS A 241 -17.27 -8.29 10.54
C CYS A 241 -17.49 -6.77 10.60
N ARG A 242 -16.79 -6.03 9.73
CA ARG A 242 -16.90 -4.56 9.70
C ARG A 242 -18.29 -4.05 9.29
N THR A 243 -19.03 -4.84 8.52
CA THR A 243 -20.38 -4.50 8.04
C THR A 243 -21.35 -4.27 9.19
N ASP A 244 -21.28 -5.11 10.23
CA ASP A 244 -22.27 -5.09 11.33
C ASP A 244 -21.67 -4.57 12.64
N CYS A 245 -20.35 -4.75 12.86
CA CYS A 245 -19.62 -4.36 14.07
C CYS A 245 -18.77 -3.10 13.92
N SER A 246 -19.23 -2.12 13.14
CA SER A 246 -18.58 -0.82 12.93
C SER A 246 -17.69 -0.41 14.11
N ALA A 247 -16.36 -0.55 13.97
CA ALA A 247 -15.45 0.15 14.87
C ALA A 247 -15.75 1.64 14.70
N GLY A 248 -16.03 2.33 15.80
CA GLY A 248 -16.12 3.78 15.79
C GLY A 248 -14.92 4.37 15.04
N SER A 249 -15.22 5.14 13.98
CA SER A 249 -14.42 6.22 13.37
C SER A 249 -12.89 6.00 13.34
N THR A 250 -12.23 5.70 12.22
CA THR A 250 -12.09 6.61 11.06
C THR A 250 -11.31 5.88 9.96
N SER A 251 -12.00 5.26 9.01
CA SER A 251 -11.54 5.00 7.63
C SER A 251 -12.56 4.09 6.95
N SER A 252 -13.81 4.56 6.91
CA SER A 252 -14.51 4.45 5.64
C SER A 252 -13.63 5.24 4.68
N ARG A 253 -12.96 4.59 3.71
CA ARG A 253 -12.68 5.33 2.48
C ARG A 253 -14.05 5.85 2.05
N PRO A 254 -14.30 7.17 2.10
CA PRO A 254 -15.58 7.64 1.63
C PRO A 254 -15.65 7.23 0.15
N SER A 255 -16.81 6.70 -0.29
CA SER A 255 -17.06 6.38 -1.70
C SER A 255 -16.95 7.62 -2.61
N CYS A 256 -16.66 8.78 -2.02
CA CYS A 256 -16.54 10.08 -2.60
C CYS A 256 -15.47 10.90 -1.84
N THR A 257 -14.95 11.96 -2.42
CA THR A 257 -13.96 12.86 -1.82
C THR A 257 -14.66 14.01 -1.11
N SER A 258 -14.33 14.21 0.17
CA SER A 258 -14.81 15.34 0.97
C SER A 258 -14.24 16.68 0.49
N GLU A 259 -14.82 17.78 0.96
CA GLU A 259 -14.37 19.14 0.67
C GLU A 259 -12.88 19.32 0.98
N GLY A 260 -12.15 20.03 0.10
CA GLY A 260 -10.70 20.19 0.16
C GLY A 260 -9.89 18.99 -0.33
N GLY A 261 -10.53 17.85 -0.58
CA GLY A 261 -9.85 16.67 -1.11
C GLY A 261 -9.58 16.78 -2.61
N ILE A 262 -8.44 16.22 -3.03
CA ILE A 262 -8.01 16.22 -4.43
C ILE A 262 -8.55 14.98 -5.16
N VAL A 263 -9.14 15.18 -6.34
CA VAL A 263 -9.55 14.14 -7.27
C VAL A 263 -8.70 14.21 -8.55
N SER A 264 -8.29 13.04 -9.05
CA SER A 264 -7.53 12.94 -10.30
C SER A 264 -8.43 12.48 -11.43
N GLU A 265 -8.58 13.33 -12.46
CA GLU A 265 -9.35 13.01 -13.67
C GLU A 265 -8.80 11.79 -14.43
N ALA A 266 -7.54 11.43 -14.21
CA ALA A 266 -6.86 10.32 -14.89
C ALA A 266 -7.41 8.93 -14.53
N THR A 267 -8.17 8.79 -13.43
CA THR A 267 -8.66 7.48 -12.97
C THR A 267 -10.19 7.33 -12.94
N GLY A 268 -10.95 8.44 -13.00
CA GLY A 268 -12.42 8.45 -13.06
C GLY A 268 -13.16 7.72 -11.91
N LEU A 269 -12.44 7.21 -10.91
CA LEU A 269 -12.95 6.23 -9.94
C LEU A 269 -13.39 6.85 -8.60
N ILE A 270 -13.04 8.11 -8.33
CA ILE A 270 -13.35 8.80 -7.07
C ILE A 270 -13.91 10.19 -7.41
N ARG A 271 -15.17 10.44 -7.05
CA ARG A 271 -15.92 11.68 -7.29
C ARG A 271 -16.06 12.49 -6.02
N CYS A 272 -16.32 13.80 -6.11
CA CYS A 272 -16.69 14.58 -4.94
C CYS A 272 -17.98 14.06 -4.29
N CYS A 273 -18.11 14.23 -2.98
CA CYS A 273 -19.33 13.85 -2.27
C CYS A 273 -20.54 14.68 -2.76
N ALA A 274 -21.74 14.15 -2.55
CA ALA A 274 -22.97 14.83 -2.96
C ALA A 274 -23.02 16.24 -2.35
N GLY A 275 -23.32 17.25 -3.18
CA GLY A 275 -23.32 18.66 -2.79
C GLY A 275 -22.01 19.40 -3.08
N LEU A 276 -20.93 18.69 -3.41
CA LEU A 276 -19.63 19.29 -3.73
C LEU A 276 -19.37 19.28 -5.24
N THR A 277 -18.72 20.34 -5.71
CA THR A 277 -18.31 20.51 -7.10
C THR A 277 -16.82 20.22 -7.26
N SER A 278 -16.47 19.49 -8.32
CA SER A 278 -15.07 19.28 -8.70
C SER A 278 -14.62 20.46 -9.55
N VAL A 279 -13.72 21.30 -9.03
CA VAL A 279 -13.13 22.43 -9.76
C VAL A 279 -11.63 22.22 -9.98
N PRO A 280 -11.03 22.82 -11.01
CA PRO A 280 -9.58 22.76 -11.20
C PRO A 280 -8.84 23.31 -9.97
N ASN A 281 -7.74 22.66 -9.59
CA ASN A 281 -6.90 23.11 -8.48
C ASN A 281 -6.05 24.33 -8.89
N ILE A 282 -6.69 25.50 -8.89
CA ILE A 282 -6.12 26.78 -9.30
C ILE A 282 -5.85 27.62 -8.06
N GLY A 283 -4.67 28.24 -8.00
CA GLY A 283 -4.34 29.19 -6.94
C GLY A 283 -3.70 30.46 -7.46
N ARG A 284 -3.56 31.42 -6.56
CA ARG A 284 -3.07 32.76 -6.87
C ARG A 284 -1.55 32.82 -6.76
N MET A 285 -0.89 33.14 -7.87
CA MET A 285 0.54 33.42 -7.90
C MET A 285 0.87 34.77 -7.22
N PRO A 286 2.13 35.01 -6.82
CA PRO A 286 2.56 36.29 -6.22
C PRO A 286 2.31 37.53 -7.10
N ASN A 287 2.21 37.36 -8.42
CA ASN A 287 1.86 38.41 -9.38
C ASN A 287 0.35 38.65 -9.50
N GLY A 288 -0.46 37.99 -8.67
CA GLY A 288 -1.91 38.12 -8.62
C GLY A 288 -2.67 37.27 -9.66
N LEU A 289 -1.98 36.54 -10.55
CA LEU A 289 -2.61 35.70 -11.57
C LEU A 289 -3.07 34.36 -10.99
N CYS A 290 -4.22 33.88 -11.47
CA CYS A 290 -4.73 32.55 -11.16
C CYS A 290 -4.14 31.52 -12.14
N THR A 291 -3.52 30.47 -11.60
CA THR A 291 -2.86 29.42 -12.38
C THR A 291 -3.16 28.04 -11.79
N GLU A 292 -3.09 26.99 -12.62
CA GLU A 292 -3.17 25.62 -12.12
C GLU A 292 -1.95 25.29 -11.26
N ILE A 293 -2.17 24.92 -10.01
CA ILE A 293 -1.11 24.49 -9.09
C ILE A 293 -0.73 23.04 -9.36
N ALA A 294 -1.68 22.24 -9.86
CA ALA A 294 -1.49 20.86 -10.26
C ALA A 294 -2.56 20.46 -11.30
N LEU A 295 -2.24 19.47 -12.16
CA LEU A 295 -3.18 18.82 -13.09
C LEU A 295 -4.17 17.91 -12.34
N THR A 296 -4.83 18.47 -11.34
CA THR A 296 -5.75 17.79 -10.44
C THR A 296 -6.93 18.70 -10.14
N SER A 297 -8.06 18.12 -9.79
CA SER A 297 -9.24 18.87 -9.37
C SER A 297 -9.43 18.76 -7.87
N VAL A 298 -10.09 19.73 -7.25
CA VAL A 298 -10.39 19.77 -5.81
C VAL A 298 -11.89 19.85 -5.61
N CYS A 299 -12.40 19.16 -4.59
CA CYS A 299 -13.81 19.19 -4.23
C CYS A 299 -14.11 20.40 -3.35
N VAL A 300 -15.04 21.25 -3.79
CA VAL A 300 -15.37 22.53 -3.16
C VAL A 300 -16.88 22.76 -3.13
N GLN A 301 -17.35 23.73 -2.36
CA GLN A 301 -18.76 24.09 -2.25
C GLN A 301 -19.01 25.56 -2.65
N CYS A 302 -18.55 25.96 -3.85
CA CYS A 302 -18.72 27.34 -4.25
C CYS A 302 -20.21 27.76 -4.32
N GLY A 303 -20.54 28.96 -3.84
CA GLY A 303 -21.85 29.60 -3.87
C GLY A 303 -22.62 29.52 -2.55
N ASP A 304 -22.02 29.03 -1.47
CA ASP A 304 -22.63 28.99 -0.14
C ASP A 304 -22.29 30.20 0.74
N GLY A 305 -21.44 31.12 0.24
CA GLY A 305 -21.03 32.34 0.90
C GLY A 305 -19.96 32.16 1.97
N GLN A 306 -19.31 30.98 2.06
CA GLN A 306 -18.21 30.72 2.98
C GLN A 306 -16.97 30.27 2.21
N CYS A 307 -15.80 30.84 2.52
CA CYS A 307 -14.54 30.38 1.94
C CYS A 307 -14.07 29.11 2.67
N GLY A 308 -14.42 27.96 2.11
CA GLY A 308 -14.22 26.62 2.65
C GLY A 308 -12.83 26.02 2.38
N THR A 309 -12.69 24.74 2.68
CA THR A 309 -11.39 24.03 2.51
C THR A 309 -11.16 23.69 1.04
N GLY A 310 -9.99 24.07 0.49
CA GLY A 310 -9.68 23.88 -0.93
C GLY A 310 -10.29 24.95 -1.84
N GLU A 311 -11.03 25.88 -1.27
CA GLU A 311 -11.53 27.07 -1.94
C GLU A 311 -10.49 28.19 -1.91
N THR A 312 -10.44 28.93 -2.99
CA THR A 312 -9.53 30.06 -3.19
C THR A 312 -10.25 31.11 -4.01
N ALA A 313 -9.75 32.35 -3.96
CA ALA A 313 -10.24 33.43 -4.82
C ALA A 313 -10.14 33.11 -6.33
N CYS A 314 -9.39 32.07 -6.71
CA CYS A 314 -9.20 31.67 -8.11
C CYS A 314 -10.14 30.56 -8.58
N ASN A 315 -10.61 29.68 -7.69
CA ASN A 315 -11.48 28.55 -8.04
C ASN A 315 -12.89 28.65 -7.44
N CYS A 316 -13.10 29.43 -6.37
CA CYS A 316 -14.40 29.84 -5.82
C CYS A 316 -14.41 31.36 -5.51
N PRO A 317 -14.39 32.24 -6.55
CA PRO A 317 -14.32 33.70 -6.35
C PRO A 317 -15.59 34.31 -5.72
N GLN A 318 -16.71 33.58 -5.73
CA GLN A 318 -17.97 34.05 -5.15
C GLN A 318 -17.94 34.02 -3.61
N ASP A 319 -17.22 33.07 -3.04
CA ASP A 319 -17.18 32.83 -1.59
C ASP A 319 -15.84 33.28 -0.98
N CYS A 320 -14.75 33.12 -1.73
CA CYS A 320 -13.42 33.58 -1.35
C CYS A 320 -13.12 34.93 -2.01
N SER A 321 -13.45 36.02 -1.32
CA SER A 321 -13.05 37.37 -1.73
C SER A 321 -11.51 37.52 -1.71
N SER A 322 -10.98 38.20 -2.74
CA SER A 322 -9.55 38.32 -3.13
C SER A 322 -8.57 38.88 -2.10
#